data_AF-A0A4Z2CLR7-F1
#
_entry.id   AF-A0A4Z2CLR7-F1
#
_cell.length_a   1.000
_cell.length_b   1.000
_cell.length_c   1.000
_cell.angle_alpha   90.00
_cell.angle_beta   90.00
_cell.angle_gamma   90.00
#
_symmetry.space_group_name_H-M   'P 1'
#
loop_
_entity.id
_entity.type
_entity.pdbx_description
1 polymer ?
#
loop_
_entity_poly.entity_id
_entity_poly.type
_entity_poly.pdbx_seq_one_letter_code
_entity_poly.pdbx_strand_id
1 'polypeptide(L)'
;CGANTQETFPKKAVRDRPQAVVPWALRSRFQVSKTDTNLPSFSDSDHALVRARICLRLTGRRKDIAIKPLRDLLNDNKANNIFQEQLEKQYGERVSDCHPEAGWNDIKKAVETAMISASKVNHKARMKPWISVASTELMDARKLIPPGSEHDEERSELRRRLIKSLRNDREQWWVAKAKTMGKAAAIGNSRQLFRLIKETGIRDPN
;
A
#
# COMPACT_ATOMS: atom_id res chain seq x y z
N CYS A 1 63.87 33.36 -36.06
CA CYS A 1 64.84 32.86 -35.05
C CYS A 1 64.10 32.66 -33.75
N GLY A 2 64.11 31.44 -33.21
CA GLY A 2 63.32 31.07 -32.04
C GLY A 2 64.00 31.40 -30.71
N ALA A 3 63.20 31.37 -29.65
CA ALA A 3 63.59 30.89 -28.32
C ALA A 3 62.32 30.60 -27.50
N ASN A 4 62.17 29.35 -27.08
CA ASN A 4 61.26 28.92 -26.02
C ASN A 4 61.85 29.30 -24.66
N THR A 5 61.01 29.64 -23.69
CA THR A 5 61.30 29.40 -22.27
C THR A 5 59.97 29.17 -21.54
N GLN A 6 59.82 27.99 -20.94
CA GLN A 6 58.74 27.63 -20.02
C GLN A 6 59.14 27.99 -18.59
N GLU A 7 58.15 28.17 -17.69
CA GLU A 7 58.11 27.90 -16.23
C GLU A 7 57.04 28.84 -15.61
N THR A 8 56.24 28.54 -14.58
CA THR A 8 55.82 27.38 -13.78
C THR A 8 54.50 27.80 -13.10
N PHE A 9 53.48 26.94 -13.03
CA PHE A 9 52.24 27.24 -12.28
C PHE A 9 52.30 26.64 -10.86
N PRO A 10 51.89 27.37 -9.80
CA PRO A 10 51.89 26.83 -8.44
C PRO A 10 50.71 25.86 -8.21
N LYS A 11 51.02 24.72 -7.57
CA LYS A 11 50.09 23.62 -7.23
C LYS A 11 49.09 24.06 -6.13
N LYS A 12 47.80 23.74 -6.32
CA LYS A 12 46.74 23.92 -5.31
C LYS A 12 46.95 22.97 -4.12
N ALA A 13 47.01 23.51 -2.91
CA ALA A 13 47.03 22.75 -1.67
C ALA A 13 45.66 22.08 -1.42
N VAL A 14 45.66 20.76 -1.26
CA VAL A 14 44.53 19.98 -0.77
C VAL A 14 44.45 20.18 0.74
N ARG A 15 43.36 20.79 1.23
CA ARG A 15 43.09 20.86 2.67
C ARG A 15 42.39 19.58 3.08
N ASP A 16 43.09 18.72 3.81
CA ASP A 16 42.48 17.58 4.49
C ASP A 16 41.46 18.07 5.52
N ARG A 17 40.21 17.61 5.37
CA ARG A 17 39.09 17.92 6.24
C ARG A 17 39.04 16.84 7.33
N PRO A 18 39.18 17.16 8.62
CA PRO A 18 39.04 16.17 9.67
C PRO A 18 37.56 15.72 9.75
N GLN A 19 37.30 14.43 9.51
CA GLN A 19 36.03 13.82 9.85
C GLN A 19 36.06 13.42 11.33
N ALA A 20 35.49 14.25 12.20
CA ALA A 20 35.13 13.79 13.54
C ALA A 20 33.87 12.92 13.42
N VAL A 21 34.05 11.60 13.45
CA VAL A 21 32.94 10.65 13.51
C VAL A 21 32.57 10.46 14.97
N VAL A 22 31.39 10.91 15.36
CA VAL A 22 30.88 10.74 16.73
C VAL A 22 30.33 9.31 16.89
N PRO A 23 30.77 8.52 17.90
CA PRO A 23 30.53 7.06 17.95
C PRO A 23 29.08 6.56 18.10
N TRP A 24 28.08 7.42 18.35
CA TRP A 24 26.70 6.96 18.57
C TRP A 24 25.90 6.72 17.29
N ALA A 25 26.45 7.00 16.10
CA ALA A 25 25.76 6.92 14.81
C ALA A 25 25.64 5.48 14.22
N LEU A 26 25.72 4.44 15.04
CA LEU A 26 25.79 3.03 14.61
C LEU A 26 24.63 2.20 15.15
N ARG A 27 23.36 2.59 14.90
CA ARG A 27 22.24 1.62 15.02
C ARG A 27 20.93 1.91 14.31
N SER A 28 20.87 2.75 13.29
CA SER A 28 19.65 2.84 12.49
C SER A 28 19.95 3.42 11.10
N ARG A 29 19.11 3.09 10.12
CA ARG A 29 19.21 3.51 8.69
C ARG A 29 18.92 5.00 8.52
N PHE A 30 19.57 5.84 9.32
CA PHE A 30 19.49 7.29 9.28
C PHE A 30 20.78 7.83 8.70
N GLN A 31 20.69 8.58 7.60
CA GLN A 31 21.83 9.32 7.07
C GLN A 31 21.71 10.79 7.53
N VAL A 32 22.65 11.22 8.36
CA VAL A 32 22.83 12.64 8.72
C VAL A 32 23.70 13.26 7.64
N SER A 33 23.20 14.26 6.91
CA SER A 33 23.87 14.77 5.72
C SER A 33 24.47 16.17 5.84
N LYS A 34 24.33 16.88 6.97
CA LYS A 34 25.06 18.14 7.24
C LYS A 34 24.97 18.64 8.69
N THR A 35 26.12 19.06 9.22
CA THR A 35 26.29 19.86 10.44
C THR A 35 26.94 21.18 10.04
N ASP A 36 26.28 22.31 10.30
CA ASP A 36 26.84 23.65 10.05
C ASP A 36 27.15 24.31 11.40
N THR A 37 28.43 24.51 11.69
CA THR A 37 28.91 25.28 12.84
C THR A 37 29.22 26.69 12.39
N ASN A 38 28.20 27.51 12.15
CA ASN A 38 28.39 28.96 12.03
C ASN A 38 27.10 29.69 12.42
N LEU A 39 27.08 30.23 13.64
CA LEU A 39 26.34 31.44 14.01
C LEU A 39 27.21 32.19 15.03
N PRO A 40 27.22 33.54 15.05
CA PRO A 40 28.08 34.28 15.94
C PRO A 40 27.61 34.04 17.38
N SER A 41 28.54 33.63 18.22
CA SER A 41 28.34 33.28 19.62
C SER A 41 27.92 34.51 20.41
N PHE A 42 26.81 34.39 21.14
CA PHE A 42 26.60 35.17 22.35
C PHE A 42 26.54 34.16 23.51
N SER A 43 27.68 33.96 24.18
CA SER A 43 27.87 33.49 25.58
C SER A 43 29.31 32.99 25.76
N ASP A 44 30.00 33.49 26.81
CA ASP A 44 31.35 33.11 27.26
C ASP A 44 31.45 31.64 27.71
N SER A 45 31.53 30.71 26.75
CA SER A 45 31.85 29.32 27.03
C SER A 45 32.73 28.76 25.91
N ASP A 46 33.73 27.96 26.27
CA ASP A 46 34.64 27.27 25.34
C ASP A 46 33.94 26.16 24.50
N HIS A 47 32.62 26.04 24.61
CA HIS A 47 31.82 25.06 23.89
C HIS A 47 31.13 25.69 22.68
N ALA A 48 31.49 25.25 21.47
CA ALA A 48 30.84 25.68 20.24
C ALA A 48 29.43 25.08 20.11
N LEU A 49 28.43 25.93 19.84
CA LEU A 49 27.07 25.46 19.51
C LEU A 49 27.07 24.77 18.14
N VAL A 50 26.69 23.49 18.12
CA VAL A 50 26.53 22.71 16.88
C VAL A 50 25.08 22.72 16.44
N ARG A 51 24.81 23.28 15.26
CA ARG A 51 23.48 23.21 14.62
C ARG A 51 23.52 22.16 13.51
N ALA A 52 22.75 21.10 13.67
CA ALA A 52 22.60 20.05 12.66
C ALA A 52 21.24 20.16 11.94
N ARG A 53 21.23 19.92 10.64
CA ARG A 53 19.99 19.69 9.88
C ARG A 53 19.86 18.19 9.62
N ILE A 54 18.90 17.55 10.29
CA ILE A 54 18.65 16.12 10.14
C ILE A 54 17.60 15.93 9.05
N CYS A 55 18.03 15.42 7.89
CA CYS A 55 17.12 15.04 6.81
C CYS A 55 16.64 13.60 7.03
N LEU A 56 15.44 13.45 7.59
CA LEU A 56 14.80 12.15 7.75
C LEU A 56 14.23 11.68 6.40
N ARG A 57 14.88 10.70 5.76
CA ARG A 57 14.22 9.90 4.71
C ARG A 57 13.38 8.83 5.39
N LEU A 58 12.12 9.14 5.65
CA LEU A 58 11.13 8.14 6.02
C LEU A 58 10.87 7.29 4.78
N THR A 59 11.63 6.20 4.58
CA THR A 59 11.29 5.21 3.56
C THR A 59 9.89 4.72 3.88
N GLY A 60 9.02 4.85 2.88
CA GLY A 60 7.58 4.86 3.03
C GLY A 60 7.08 3.83 4.03
N ARG A 61 6.47 4.34 5.10
CA ARG A 61 5.50 3.58 5.89
C ARG A 61 4.60 2.92 4.85
N ARG A 62 4.57 1.58 4.79
CA ARG A 62 3.51 0.91 4.03
C ARG A 62 2.24 1.56 4.54
N LYS A 63 1.49 2.19 3.64
CA LYS A 63 0.17 2.70 3.99
C LYS A 63 -0.56 1.47 4.46
N ASP A 64 -0.66 1.29 5.78
CA ASP A 64 -1.56 0.31 6.37
C ASP A 64 -2.84 0.56 5.60
N ILE A 65 -3.33 -0.49 4.92
CA ILE A 65 -4.56 -0.39 4.14
C ILE A 65 -5.52 0.27 5.11
N ALA A 66 -5.88 1.53 4.87
CA ALA A 66 -6.75 2.24 5.77
C ALA A 66 -8.02 1.39 5.75
N ILE A 67 -8.20 0.59 6.81
CA ILE A 67 -9.41 -0.18 7.00
C ILE A 67 -10.44 0.93 7.01
N LYS A 68 -11.27 0.94 5.96
CA LYS A 68 -12.27 1.97 5.81
C LYS A 68 -13.00 2.07 7.14
N PRO A 69 -13.23 3.28 7.68
CA PRO A 69 -13.92 3.41 8.94
C PRO A 69 -15.21 2.60 8.87
N LEU A 70 -15.56 1.93 9.98
CA LEU A 70 -16.70 1.00 10.08
C LEU A 70 -17.96 1.52 9.36
N ARG A 71 -18.21 2.82 9.46
CA ARG A 71 -19.26 3.56 8.75
C ARG A 71 -19.27 3.35 7.23
N ASP A 72 -18.12 3.47 6.56
CA ASP A 72 -18.02 3.33 5.10
C ASP A 72 -18.24 1.88 4.64
N LEU A 73 -17.95 0.91 5.51
CA LEU A 73 -18.18 -0.51 5.25
C LEU A 73 -19.66 -0.88 5.41
N LEU A 74 -20.31 -0.36 6.44
CA LEU A 74 -21.71 -0.64 6.77
C LEU A 74 -22.72 0.22 5.99
N ASN A 75 -22.26 1.17 5.17
CA ASN A 75 -23.14 1.91 4.27
C ASN A 75 -23.72 1.03 3.13
N ASP A 76 -23.15 -0.14 2.86
CA ASP A 76 -23.76 -1.13 1.95
C ASP A 76 -24.82 -1.92 2.71
N ASN A 77 -26.08 -1.79 2.32
CA ASN A 77 -27.23 -2.48 2.94
C ASN A 77 -27.02 -4.00 3.02
N LYS A 78 -26.34 -4.61 2.04
CA LYS A 78 -26.07 -6.05 2.05
C LYS A 78 -25.02 -6.42 3.09
N ALA A 79 -23.96 -5.62 3.21
CA ALA A 79 -22.94 -5.86 4.22
C ALA A 79 -23.45 -5.58 5.63
N ASN A 80 -24.32 -4.58 5.79
CA ASN A 80 -24.94 -4.26 7.07
C ASN A 80 -25.89 -5.35 7.55
N ASN A 81 -26.74 -5.88 6.66
CA ASN A 81 -27.62 -6.99 7.00
C ASN A 81 -26.81 -8.23 7.44
N ILE A 82 -25.75 -8.61 6.72
CA ILE A 82 -24.89 -9.74 7.09
C ILE A 82 -24.18 -9.50 8.42
N PHE A 83 -23.74 -8.27 8.68
CA PHE A 83 -23.15 -7.89 9.96
C PHE A 83 -24.15 -8.08 11.11
N GLN A 84 -25.40 -7.62 10.92
CA GLN A 84 -26.48 -7.77 11.90
C GLN A 84 -26.85 -9.24 12.12
N GLU A 85 -27.12 -10.01 11.07
CA GLU A 85 -27.44 -11.44 11.16
C GLU A 85 -26.33 -12.22 11.88
N GLN A 86 -25.06 -11.90 11.61
CA GLN A 86 -23.93 -12.57 12.25
C GLN A 86 -23.81 -12.20 13.74
N LEU A 87 -24.12 -10.96 14.12
CA LEU A 87 -24.18 -10.55 15.52
C LEU A 87 -25.35 -11.24 16.24
N GLU A 88 -26.54 -11.25 15.66
CA GLU A 88 -27.71 -11.94 16.21
C GLU A 88 -27.45 -13.43 16.38
N LYS A 89 -26.74 -14.06 15.43
CA LYS A 89 -26.33 -15.46 15.57
C LYS A 89 -25.35 -15.70 16.73
N GLN A 90 -24.49 -14.73 17.05
CA GLN A 90 -23.54 -14.84 18.17
C GLN A 90 -24.18 -14.48 19.53
N TYR A 91 -25.21 -13.63 19.53
CA TYR A 91 -25.79 -13.05 20.75
C TYR A 91 -27.25 -13.38 21.03
N GLY A 92 -27.95 -14.05 20.12
CA GLY A 92 -29.40 -14.28 20.18
C GLY A 92 -29.88 -15.08 21.40
N GLU A 93 -28.96 -15.65 22.19
CA GLU A 93 -29.31 -16.49 23.33
C GLU A 93 -28.23 -16.50 24.45
N ARG A 94 -27.64 -15.36 24.81
CA ARG A 94 -26.69 -15.28 25.94
C ARG A 94 -27.15 -14.32 27.03
N VAL A 95 -27.69 -14.88 28.11
CA VAL A 95 -27.62 -14.27 29.45
C VAL A 95 -26.27 -14.69 30.03
N SER A 96 -25.34 -13.76 30.18
CA SER A 96 -23.99 -14.08 30.66
C SER A 96 -23.78 -13.56 32.09
N ASP A 97 -23.95 -14.43 33.08
CA ASP A 97 -23.59 -14.23 34.50
C ASP A 97 -22.07 -14.35 34.76
N CYS A 98 -21.24 -13.90 33.81
CA CYS A 98 -19.79 -14.02 33.88
C CYS A 98 -19.12 -12.66 34.14
N HIS A 99 -17.93 -12.70 34.75
CA HIS A 99 -17.08 -11.55 35.05
C HIS A 99 -17.04 -10.53 33.89
N PRO A 100 -17.21 -9.21 34.15
CA PRO A 100 -17.44 -8.20 33.12
C PRO A 100 -16.37 -8.15 32.02
N GLU A 101 -15.12 -8.44 32.37
CA GLU A 101 -14.00 -8.50 31.42
C GLU A 101 -14.08 -9.68 30.44
N ALA A 102 -14.61 -10.83 30.87
CA ALA A 102 -14.82 -11.97 29.98
C ALA A 102 -15.95 -11.69 28.98
N GLY A 103 -17.05 -11.07 29.45
CA GLY A 103 -18.14 -10.62 28.60
C GLY A 103 -17.69 -9.59 27.56
N TRP A 104 -16.82 -8.66 27.94
CA TRP A 104 -16.29 -7.65 27.03
C TRP A 104 -15.38 -8.23 25.94
N ASN A 105 -14.54 -9.21 26.28
CA ASN A 105 -13.67 -9.89 25.31
C ASN A 105 -14.48 -10.72 24.31
N ASP A 106 -15.57 -11.35 24.77
CA ASP A 106 -16.50 -12.06 23.88
C ASP A 106 -17.19 -11.08 22.90
N ILE A 107 -17.68 -9.93 23.40
CA ILE A 107 -18.24 -8.82 22.58
C ILE A 107 -17.26 -8.37 21.51
N LYS A 108 -16.02 -8.08 21.91
CA LYS A 108 -14.98 -7.65 20.99
C LYS A 108 -14.75 -8.68 19.88
N LYS A 109 -14.60 -9.96 20.25
CA LYS A 109 -14.33 -11.05 19.31
C LYS A 109 -15.49 -11.28 18.34
N ALA A 110 -16.73 -11.22 18.81
CA ALA A 110 -17.89 -11.39 17.95
C ALA A 110 -18.08 -10.23 16.97
N VAL A 111 -17.86 -8.99 17.42
CA VAL A 111 -17.86 -7.81 16.55
C VAL A 111 -16.76 -7.91 15.48
N GLU A 112 -15.55 -8.32 15.86
CA GLU A 112 -14.46 -8.56 14.90
C GLU A 112 -14.83 -9.65 13.88
N THR A 113 -15.46 -10.74 14.32
CA THR A 113 -15.89 -11.85 13.45
C THR A 113 -16.99 -11.42 12.48
N ALA A 114 -18.00 -10.69 12.96
CA ALA A 114 -19.06 -10.13 12.13
C ALA A 114 -18.50 -9.13 11.12
N MET A 115 -17.54 -8.29 11.55
CA MET A 115 -16.89 -7.32 10.68
C MET A 115 -16.06 -7.98 9.57
N ILE A 116 -15.30 -9.04 9.88
CA ILE A 116 -14.56 -9.83 8.87
C ILE A 116 -15.54 -10.43 7.86
N SER A 117 -16.67 -10.96 8.33
CA SER A 117 -17.71 -11.58 7.49
C SER A 117 -18.35 -10.57 6.53
N ALA A 118 -18.78 -9.42 7.04
CA ALA A 118 -19.33 -8.33 6.24
C ALA A 118 -18.29 -7.76 5.24
N SER A 119 -17.04 -7.62 5.67
CA SER A 119 -15.94 -7.15 4.82
C SER A 119 -15.67 -8.08 3.63
N LYS A 120 -15.80 -9.39 3.81
CA LYS A 120 -15.61 -10.39 2.75
C LYS A 120 -16.61 -10.21 1.61
N VAL A 121 -17.86 -9.85 1.93
CA VAL A 121 -18.93 -9.65 0.95
C VAL A 121 -18.73 -8.35 0.19
N ASN A 122 -18.35 -7.26 0.88
CA ASN A 122 -18.00 -5.99 0.25
C ASN A 122 -16.78 -6.10 -0.67
N HIS A 123 -15.81 -6.94 -0.33
CA HIS A 123 -14.70 -7.26 -1.22
C HIS A 123 -15.19 -7.94 -2.51
N LYS A 124 -16.07 -8.95 -2.40
CA LYS A 124 -16.61 -9.68 -3.56
C LYS A 124 -17.50 -8.81 -4.44
N ALA A 125 -18.34 -7.97 -3.83
CA ALA A 125 -19.23 -7.05 -4.54
C ALA A 125 -18.45 -5.94 -5.28
N ARG A 126 -17.29 -5.55 -4.76
CA ARG A 126 -16.45 -4.48 -5.33
C ARG A 126 -15.34 -4.99 -6.25
N MET A 127 -15.19 -6.30 -6.41
CA MET A 127 -14.27 -6.88 -7.38
C MET A 127 -14.82 -6.66 -8.79
N LYS A 128 -13.94 -6.31 -9.72
CA LYS A 128 -14.36 -6.06 -11.11
C LYS A 128 -14.93 -7.37 -11.70
N PRO A 129 -16.01 -7.31 -12.52
CA PRO A 129 -16.70 -8.52 -13.03
C PRO A 129 -15.83 -9.49 -13.84
N TRP A 130 -14.62 -9.09 -14.22
CA TRP A 130 -13.71 -9.87 -15.04
C TRP A 130 -12.69 -10.69 -14.23
N ILE A 131 -12.59 -10.49 -12.91
CA ILE A 131 -11.60 -11.20 -12.09
C ILE A 131 -12.16 -12.56 -11.72
N SER A 132 -11.42 -13.63 -12.03
CA SER A 132 -11.83 -14.99 -11.72
C SER A 132 -11.71 -15.32 -10.23
N VAL A 133 -12.38 -16.39 -9.81
CA VAL A 133 -12.26 -16.93 -8.45
C VAL A 133 -10.81 -17.31 -8.16
N ALA A 134 -10.11 -17.94 -9.11
CA ALA A 134 -8.71 -18.32 -8.97
C ALA A 134 -7.79 -17.11 -8.74
N SER A 135 -7.97 -16.02 -9.49
CA SER A 135 -7.22 -14.78 -9.27
C SER A 135 -7.53 -14.15 -7.89
N THR A 136 -8.76 -14.30 -7.41
CA THR A 136 -9.17 -13.82 -6.08
C THR A 136 -8.48 -14.61 -4.97
N GLU A 137 -8.40 -15.94 -5.10
CA GLU A 137 -7.67 -16.80 -4.17
C GLU A 137 -6.17 -16.45 -4.11
N LEU A 138 -5.54 -16.13 -5.25
CA LEU A 138 -4.16 -15.65 -5.29
C LEU A 138 -3.99 -14.29 -4.58
N MET A 139 -4.97 -13.40 -4.68
CA MET A 139 -4.97 -12.14 -3.93
C MET A 139 -5.10 -12.37 -2.42
N ASP A 140 -5.93 -13.31 -2.01
CA ASP A 140 -6.13 -13.64 -0.60
C ASP A 140 -4.91 -14.37 -0.02
N ALA A 141 -4.34 -15.35 -0.73
CA ALA A 141 -3.10 -16.01 -0.35
C ALA A 141 -1.95 -15.01 -0.14
N ARG A 142 -1.87 -13.96 -0.97
CA ARG A 142 -0.82 -12.93 -0.85
C ARG A 142 -0.96 -12.11 0.43
N LYS A 143 -2.19 -11.91 0.93
CA LYS A 143 -2.43 -11.17 2.17
C LYS A 143 -2.01 -11.95 3.41
N LEU A 144 -1.97 -13.29 3.31
CA LEU A 144 -1.60 -14.17 4.41
C LEU A 144 -0.08 -14.28 4.62
N ILE A 145 0.73 -13.81 3.67
CA ILE A 145 2.19 -13.90 3.76
C ILE A 145 2.72 -12.90 4.81
N PRO A 146 3.42 -13.37 5.86
CA PRO A 146 3.98 -12.50 6.89
C PRO A 146 5.01 -11.48 6.34
N PRO A 147 5.23 -10.37 7.05
CA PRO A 147 6.36 -9.48 6.81
C PRO A 147 7.66 -10.14 7.28
N GLY A 148 8.65 -10.24 6.40
CA GLY A 148 9.94 -10.89 6.65
C GLY A 148 10.66 -11.11 5.32
N SER A 149 11.99 -11.08 5.33
CA SER A 149 12.80 -11.31 4.11
C SER A 149 12.82 -12.78 3.70
N GLU A 150 12.64 -13.67 4.68
CA GLU A 150 12.46 -15.11 4.49
C GLU A 150 11.27 -15.44 3.57
N HIS A 151 10.25 -14.58 3.53
CA HIS A 151 9.05 -14.75 2.70
C HIS A 151 9.07 -13.92 1.41
N ASP A 152 10.17 -13.22 1.10
CA ASP A 152 10.19 -12.31 -0.05
C ASP A 152 10.15 -13.05 -1.39
N GLU A 153 10.75 -14.24 -1.49
CA GLU A 153 10.68 -15.07 -2.71
C GLU A 153 9.26 -15.61 -2.93
N GLU A 154 8.62 -16.16 -1.90
CA GLU A 154 7.23 -16.64 -1.95
C GLU A 154 6.27 -15.51 -2.37
N ARG A 155 6.44 -14.32 -1.77
CA ARG A 155 5.65 -13.14 -2.11
C ARG A 155 5.89 -12.69 -3.55
N SER A 156 7.12 -12.78 -4.03
CA SER A 156 7.49 -12.41 -5.40
C SER A 156 6.92 -13.39 -6.41
N GLU A 157 7.01 -14.69 -6.15
CA GLU A 157 6.45 -15.73 -7.00
C GLU A 157 4.93 -15.62 -7.09
N LEU A 158 4.26 -15.48 -5.95
CA LEU A 158 2.82 -15.30 -5.91
C LEU A 158 2.39 -14.02 -6.65
N ARG A 159 3.19 -12.95 -6.57
CA ARG A 159 2.95 -11.72 -7.34
C ARG A 159 3.08 -11.96 -8.84
N ARG A 160 4.08 -12.71 -9.31
CA ARG A 160 4.25 -13.06 -10.74
C ARG A 160 3.04 -13.85 -11.23
N ARG A 161 2.64 -14.90 -10.50
CA ARG A 161 1.46 -15.73 -10.80
C ARG A 161 0.18 -14.91 -10.85
N LEU A 162 -0.04 -14.06 -9.86
CA LEU A 162 -1.21 -13.18 -9.80
C LEU A 162 -1.26 -12.24 -11.02
N ILE A 163 -0.15 -11.59 -11.37
CA ILE A 163 -0.10 -10.70 -12.56
C ILE A 163 -0.44 -11.48 -13.83
N LYS A 164 0.08 -12.70 -14.00
CA LYS A 164 -0.21 -13.55 -15.16
C LYS A 164 -1.70 -13.93 -15.20
N SER A 165 -2.26 -14.38 -14.08
CA SER A 165 -3.68 -14.77 -14.00
C SER A 165 -4.62 -13.59 -14.30
N LEU A 166 -4.35 -12.41 -13.74
CA LEU A 166 -5.16 -11.22 -13.98
C LEU A 166 -5.11 -10.75 -15.44
N ARG A 167 -3.95 -10.89 -16.12
CA ARG A 167 -3.85 -10.61 -17.56
C ARG A 167 -4.72 -11.56 -18.37
N ASN A 168 -4.64 -12.87 -18.08
CA ASN A 168 -5.45 -13.88 -18.75
C ASN A 168 -6.95 -13.64 -18.53
N ASP A 169 -7.37 -13.40 -17.29
CA ASP A 169 -8.76 -13.08 -16.93
C ASP A 169 -9.28 -11.86 -17.70
N ARG A 170 -8.45 -10.81 -17.79
CA ARG A 170 -8.79 -9.59 -18.50
C ARG A 170 -8.94 -9.83 -20.00
N GLU A 171 -8.04 -10.61 -20.59
CA GLU A 171 -8.08 -10.99 -21.99
C GLU A 171 -9.32 -11.83 -22.31
N GLN A 172 -9.60 -12.87 -21.53
CA GLN A 172 -10.80 -13.69 -21.68
C GLN A 172 -12.08 -12.86 -21.57
N TRP A 173 -12.13 -11.92 -20.63
CA TRP A 173 -13.25 -11.01 -20.50
C TRP A 173 -13.43 -10.13 -21.74
N TRP A 174 -12.35 -9.58 -22.30
CA TRP A 174 -12.41 -8.79 -23.53
C TRP A 174 -12.85 -9.63 -24.74
N VAL A 175 -12.36 -10.86 -24.88
CA VAL A 175 -12.78 -11.79 -25.95
C VAL A 175 -14.28 -12.09 -25.84
N ALA A 176 -14.76 -12.41 -24.63
CA ALA A 176 -16.17 -12.67 -24.40
C ALA A 176 -17.02 -11.42 -24.68
N LYS A 177 -16.59 -10.24 -24.22
CA LYS A 177 -17.29 -8.98 -24.45
C LYS A 177 -17.33 -8.64 -25.94
N ALA A 178 -16.22 -8.75 -26.67
CA ALA A 178 -16.17 -8.54 -28.11
C ALA A 178 -17.12 -9.48 -28.86
N LYS A 179 -17.19 -10.77 -28.46
CA LYS A 179 -18.15 -11.73 -29.03
C LYS A 179 -19.60 -11.28 -28.79
N THR A 180 -19.94 -10.77 -27.61
CA THR A 180 -21.30 -10.25 -27.34
C THR A 180 -21.62 -9.01 -28.16
N MET A 181 -20.65 -8.11 -28.33
CA MET A 181 -20.79 -6.90 -29.15
C MET A 181 -20.98 -7.26 -30.63
N GLY A 182 -20.18 -8.20 -31.15
CA GLY A 182 -20.31 -8.70 -32.52
C GLY A 182 -21.67 -9.33 -32.80
N LYS A 183 -22.23 -10.09 -31.84
CA LYS A 183 -23.60 -10.62 -31.94
C LYS A 183 -24.65 -9.51 -31.99
N ALA A 184 -24.54 -8.50 -31.11
CA ALA A 184 -25.47 -7.37 -31.09
C ALA A 184 -25.41 -6.58 -32.41
N ALA A 185 -24.20 -6.38 -32.96
CA ALA A 185 -23.99 -5.74 -34.24
C ALA A 185 -24.59 -6.54 -35.40
N ALA A 186 -24.37 -7.86 -35.45
CA ALA A 186 -24.91 -8.73 -36.49
C ALA A 186 -26.45 -8.77 -36.50
N ILE A 187 -27.08 -8.66 -35.32
CA ILE A 187 -28.55 -8.57 -35.18
C ILE A 187 -29.06 -7.15 -35.53
N GLY A 188 -28.18 -6.15 -35.62
CA GLY A 188 -28.57 -4.74 -35.80
C GLY A 188 -29.08 -4.06 -34.52
N ASN A 189 -28.85 -4.65 -33.35
CA ASN A 189 -29.26 -4.09 -32.06
C ASN A 189 -28.26 -3.02 -31.56
N SER A 190 -28.35 -1.84 -32.18
CA SER A 190 -27.49 -0.69 -31.87
C SER A 190 -27.57 -0.26 -30.40
N ARG A 191 -28.77 -0.27 -29.79
CA ARG A 191 -28.97 0.10 -28.38
C ARG A 191 -28.17 -0.79 -27.42
N GLN A 192 -28.19 -2.11 -27.63
CA GLN A 192 -27.40 -3.03 -26.82
C GLN A 192 -25.91 -2.85 -27.05
N LEU A 193 -25.48 -2.66 -28.30
CA LEU A 193 -24.08 -2.40 -28.63
C LEU A 193 -23.55 -1.15 -27.90
N PHE A 194 -24.28 -0.03 -27.98
CA PHE A 194 -23.90 1.20 -27.27
C PHE A 194 -23.83 1.03 -25.75
N ARG A 195 -24.76 0.27 -25.15
CA ARG A 195 -24.73 -0.04 -23.71
C ARG A 195 -23.46 -0.81 -23.33
N LEU A 196 -23.12 -1.84 -24.10
CA LEU A 196 -21.91 -2.64 -23.88
C LEU A 196 -20.62 -1.80 -24.02
N ILE A 197 -20.57 -0.86 -24.96
CA ILE A 197 -19.45 0.08 -25.12
C ILE A 197 -19.34 1.03 -23.91
N LYS A 198 -20.46 1.50 -23.35
CA LYS A 198 -20.43 2.36 -22.15
C LYS A 198 -19.95 1.58 -20.92
N GLU A 199 -20.38 0.33 -20.76
CA GLU A 199 -19.97 -0.54 -19.65
C GLU A 199 -18.47 -0.86 -19.65
N THR A 200 -17.81 -0.88 -20.82
CA THR A 200 -16.38 -1.18 -20.90
C THR A 200 -15.50 -0.04 -20.41
N GLY A 201 -16.08 1.14 -20.17
CA GLY A 201 -15.36 2.29 -19.62
C GLY A 201 -14.32 2.87 -20.57
N ILE A 202 -14.43 2.58 -21.87
CA ILE A 202 -13.70 3.29 -22.93
C ILE A 202 -14.38 4.67 -23.07
N ARG A 203 -14.24 5.50 -22.04
CA ARG A 203 -14.39 6.94 -22.17
C ARG A 203 -12.98 7.46 -22.29
N ASP A 204 -12.66 8.01 -23.45
CA ASP A 204 -11.53 8.92 -23.55
C ASP A 204 -11.75 10.03 -22.49
N PRO A 205 -10.70 10.40 -21.73
CA PRO A 205 -10.77 11.58 -20.90
C PRO A 205 -10.81 12.78 -21.85
N ASN A 206 -12.02 13.28 -22.11
CA ASN A 206 -12.23 14.64 -22.62
C ASN A 206 -11.78 15.67 -21.58
#